data_AF-A0A4X2M442-F1
#
_entry.id   AF-A0A4X2M442-F1
#
_cell.length_a   1.000
_cell.length_b   1.000
_cell.length_c   1.000
_cell.angle_alpha   90.00
_cell.angle_beta   90.00
_cell.angle_gamma   90.00
#
_symmetry.space_group_name_H-M   'P 1'
#
loop_
_entity.id
_entity.type
_entity.pdbx_description
1 polymer ?
#
loop_
_entity_poly.entity_id
_entity_poly.type
_entity_poly.pdbx_seq_one_letter_code
_entity_poly.pdbx_strand_id
1 'polypeptide(L)'
;MGETVSRFGSQDSESKSILPQDSAVGSEASSHSVINGSDSVLSCAPCTADSSFVTCPTCQGTGEIPSELEKQLVALIPYGDQRLKPRRTKLYVSLAVFTCLLMSALIFFILFPRSIVVQPAGLSSSMVAFIDNVILLNVTNVLNITNNNYYPVTVTWLNIEVLHLSLVVGHMEESNLWHIGPLSSEQIFYAVTSKIADENTYNICTWSKIKVHNVLQHIEGTLTCSYLSHTEQLAFQSYDYVDCRGNTSLPHSLVPHPS
;
A
#
# COMPACT_ATOMS: atom_id res chain seq x y z
N MET A 1 -31.50 -7.79 44.64
CA MET A 1 -31.91 -6.72 45.57
C MET A 1 -32.03 -5.44 44.73
N GLY A 2 -33.22 -5.10 44.22
CA GLY A 2 -33.45 -4.00 43.24
C GLY A 2 -32.91 -4.30 41.82
N GLU A 3 -33.60 -4.17 40.68
CA GLU A 3 -34.89 -3.55 40.29
C GLU A 3 -34.97 -2.02 40.53
N THR A 4 -35.40 -1.15 39.59
CA THR A 4 -36.22 -1.33 38.35
C THR A 4 -36.11 -0.16 37.31
N VAL A 5 -36.32 -0.46 36.00
CA VAL A 5 -37.16 0.28 34.97
C VAL A 5 -36.68 1.66 34.44
N SER A 6 -36.87 2.11 33.17
CA SER A 6 -37.86 1.85 32.08
C SER A 6 -37.22 1.93 30.66
N ARG A 7 -37.60 1.18 29.60
CA ARG A 7 -38.88 0.97 28.85
C ARG A 7 -39.08 2.03 27.75
N PHE A 8 -38.93 1.73 26.44
CA PHE A 8 -39.86 1.09 25.47
C PHE A 8 -39.02 0.66 24.22
N GLY A 9 -39.42 -0.21 23.29
CA GLY A 9 -40.62 -1.02 23.07
C GLY A 9 -40.59 -1.56 21.62
N SER A 10 -40.78 -2.86 21.41
CA SER A 10 -40.70 -3.55 20.10
C SER A 10 -42.04 -3.52 19.34
N GLN A 11 -42.03 -3.62 18.00
CA GLN A 11 -42.58 -4.78 17.23
C GLN A 11 -42.68 -4.50 15.70
N ASP A 12 -42.70 -5.58 14.90
CA ASP A 12 -42.67 -5.65 13.44
C ASP A 12 -44.04 -5.48 12.71
N SER A 13 -43.97 -5.50 11.37
CA SER A 13 -44.93 -6.08 10.39
C SER A 13 -46.07 -5.22 9.74
N GLU A 14 -45.94 -5.11 8.41
CA GLU A 14 -46.92 -5.29 7.30
C GLU A 14 -48.35 -4.68 7.20
N SER A 15 -48.73 -4.44 5.92
CA SER A 15 -50.10 -4.54 5.33
C SER A 15 -51.05 -3.29 5.21
N LYS A 16 -51.00 -2.69 4.00
CA LYS A 16 -52.12 -2.53 3.02
C LYS A 16 -53.22 -1.43 3.12
N SER A 17 -53.20 -0.55 2.10
CA SER A 17 -54.29 0.15 1.36
C SER A 17 -55.24 1.18 2.01
N ILE A 18 -55.60 2.23 1.24
CA ILE A 18 -56.96 2.76 0.96
C ILE A 18 -56.89 3.75 -0.25
N LEU A 19 -57.97 3.87 -1.03
CA LEU A 19 -58.14 4.71 -2.23
C LEU A 19 -59.45 5.53 -2.12
N PRO A 20 -59.50 6.81 -2.55
CA PRO A 20 -60.46 7.31 -3.57
C PRO A 20 -59.84 8.43 -4.48
N GLN A 21 -60.43 8.93 -5.60
CA GLN A 21 -61.46 8.50 -6.55
C GLN A 21 -61.41 9.42 -7.82
N ASP A 22 -62.06 9.04 -8.92
CA ASP A 22 -62.16 9.73 -10.24
C ASP A 22 -62.71 11.18 -10.27
N SER A 23 -62.33 12.01 -11.27
CA SER A 23 -63.12 12.16 -12.53
C SER A 23 -62.68 13.25 -13.56
N ALA A 24 -62.53 12.78 -14.80
CA ALA A 24 -62.62 13.36 -16.17
C ALA A 24 -62.85 14.86 -16.50
N VAL A 25 -62.11 15.34 -17.54
CA VAL A 25 -62.55 15.87 -18.88
C VAL A 25 -61.34 15.62 -19.85
N GLY A 26 -61.40 14.90 -20.98
CA GLY A 26 -62.05 15.21 -22.28
C GLY A 26 -61.11 16.06 -23.18
N SER A 27 -60.71 15.72 -24.42
CA SER A 27 -61.13 14.65 -25.37
C SER A 27 -60.03 14.30 -26.40
N GLU A 28 -60.30 13.28 -27.23
CA GLU A 28 -59.50 12.77 -28.38
C GLU A 28 -59.40 13.80 -29.55
N ALA A 29 -58.76 13.58 -30.72
CA ALA A 29 -58.24 12.38 -31.39
C ALA A 29 -57.20 12.74 -32.51
N SER A 30 -56.45 11.73 -32.99
CA SER A 30 -56.14 11.37 -34.41
C SER A 30 -55.91 12.47 -35.50
N SER A 31 -55.14 12.31 -36.59
CA SER A 31 -54.57 11.14 -37.29
C SER A 31 -53.44 11.60 -38.23
N HIS A 32 -52.61 10.67 -38.72
CA HIS A 32 -51.71 10.93 -39.86
C HIS A 32 -52.46 11.07 -41.19
N SER A 33 -51.94 11.89 -42.11
CA SER A 33 -52.20 11.75 -43.55
C SER A 33 -50.96 12.06 -44.38
N VAL A 34 -50.48 11.06 -45.11
CA VAL A 34 -49.63 11.24 -46.31
C VAL A 34 -50.55 11.42 -47.51
N ILE A 35 -50.22 12.28 -48.47
CA ILE A 35 -50.37 12.06 -49.94
C ILE A 35 -49.83 13.24 -50.76
N ASN A 36 -49.04 12.88 -51.77
CA ASN A 36 -48.66 13.54 -53.04
C ASN A 36 -48.96 15.04 -53.29
N GLY A 37 -47.89 15.76 -53.66
CA GLY A 37 -47.70 16.23 -55.05
C GLY A 37 -48.65 17.28 -55.61
N SER A 38 -48.22 18.54 -55.58
CA SER A 38 -48.53 19.52 -56.64
C SER A 38 -47.47 20.63 -56.66
N ASP A 39 -47.12 21.11 -57.86
CA ASP A 39 -46.19 22.21 -58.05
C ASP A 39 -46.74 23.48 -57.39
N SER A 40 -46.01 24.00 -56.39
CA SER A 40 -46.23 25.36 -55.88
C SER A 40 -45.05 26.23 -56.27
N VAL A 41 -45.12 26.77 -57.49
CA VAL A 41 -44.28 27.88 -57.94
C VAL A 41 -44.63 29.09 -57.08
N LEU A 42 -43.97 29.24 -55.94
CA LEU A 42 -44.11 30.42 -55.09
C LEU A 42 -43.28 31.57 -55.69
N SER A 43 -43.89 32.24 -56.67
CA SER A 43 -43.33 33.44 -57.31
C SER A 43 -43.15 34.54 -56.25
N CYS A 44 -41.91 34.76 -55.84
CA CYS A 44 -41.54 35.92 -55.03
C CYS A 44 -41.26 37.10 -55.95
N ALA A 45 -42.16 38.09 -55.94
CA ALA A 45 -41.93 39.37 -56.60
C ALA A 45 -40.71 40.11 -55.99
N PRO A 46 -39.99 40.94 -56.76
CA PRO A 46 -38.68 41.43 -56.35
C PRO A 46 -38.76 42.47 -55.24
N CYS A 47 -38.34 42.09 -54.04
CA CYS A 47 -38.03 43.05 -52.97
C CYS A 47 -36.63 43.65 -53.25
N THR A 48 -36.60 44.90 -53.70
CA THR A 48 -35.36 45.67 -53.84
C THR A 48 -34.87 46.13 -52.46
N ALA A 49 -34.02 45.32 -51.85
CA ALA A 49 -33.21 45.67 -50.69
C ALA A 49 -31.78 45.16 -50.91
N ASP A 50 -30.79 45.95 -50.48
CA ASP A 50 -29.38 45.81 -50.82
C ASP A 50 -28.68 44.69 -50.01
N SER A 51 -29.13 43.45 -50.21
CA SER A 51 -28.57 42.27 -49.54
C SER A 51 -27.35 41.76 -50.28
N SER A 52 -26.15 42.02 -49.75
CA SER A 52 -24.92 41.45 -50.29
C SER A 52 -24.93 39.92 -50.15
N PHE A 53 -24.92 39.21 -51.27
CA PHE A 53 -24.77 37.75 -51.32
C PHE A 53 -23.32 37.38 -51.62
N VAL A 54 -22.82 36.35 -50.94
CA VAL A 54 -21.47 35.79 -51.13
C VAL A 54 -21.60 34.37 -51.70
N THR A 55 -20.77 34.04 -52.68
CA THR A 55 -20.79 32.72 -53.32
C THR A 55 -20.38 31.63 -52.32
N CYS A 56 -21.21 30.58 -52.18
CA CYS A 56 -20.96 29.48 -51.26
C CYS A 56 -19.71 28.66 -51.68
N PRO A 57 -18.63 28.61 -50.85
CA PRO A 57 -17.40 27.90 -51.22
C PRO A 57 -17.57 26.37 -51.26
N THR A 58 -18.58 25.82 -50.58
CA THR A 58 -18.86 24.38 -50.53
C THR A 58 -19.83 23.90 -51.63
N CYS A 59 -20.57 24.81 -52.26
CA CYS A 59 -21.71 24.49 -53.14
C CYS A 59 -21.31 24.29 -54.61
N GLN A 60 -20.05 23.95 -54.89
CA GLN A 60 -19.50 23.71 -56.24
C GLN A 60 -19.92 24.75 -57.29
N GLY A 61 -20.06 26.03 -56.89
CA GLY A 61 -20.40 27.15 -57.78
C GLY A 61 -21.88 27.35 -58.10
N THR A 62 -22.83 26.71 -57.40
CA THR A 62 -24.29 26.84 -57.68
C THR A 62 -25.14 27.34 -56.50
N GLY A 63 -24.54 28.02 -55.51
CA GLY A 63 -25.27 28.60 -54.37
C GLY A 63 -24.72 29.95 -53.92
N GLU A 64 -25.63 30.86 -53.57
CA GLU A 64 -25.35 32.18 -53.00
C GLU A 64 -25.92 32.27 -51.58
N ILE A 65 -25.17 32.87 -50.66
CA ILE A 65 -25.50 32.96 -49.23
C ILE A 65 -25.57 34.43 -48.81
N PRO A 66 -26.61 34.90 -48.11
CA PRO A 66 -26.66 36.27 -47.62
C PRO A 66 -25.56 36.52 -46.57
N SER A 67 -24.86 37.67 -46.67
CA SER A 67 -23.67 37.99 -45.86
C SER A 67 -23.89 37.97 -44.33
N GLU A 68 -25.13 38.16 -43.88
CA GLU A 68 -25.52 38.01 -42.46
C GLU A 68 -25.24 36.58 -41.93
N LEU A 69 -25.46 35.55 -42.77
CA LEU A 69 -25.29 34.16 -42.37
C LEU A 69 -23.82 33.74 -42.36
N GLU A 70 -22.96 34.35 -43.19
CA GLU A 70 -21.52 34.04 -43.32
C GLU A 70 -20.81 34.06 -41.96
N LYS A 71 -21.07 35.08 -41.14
CA LYS A 71 -20.50 35.24 -39.79
C LYS A 71 -20.95 34.16 -38.79
N GLN A 72 -22.01 33.42 -39.12
CA GLN A 72 -22.57 32.35 -38.29
C GLN A 72 -22.18 30.94 -38.80
N LEU A 73 -21.51 30.81 -39.95
CA LEU A 73 -20.89 29.55 -40.42
C LEU A 73 -19.59 29.23 -39.67
N VAL A 74 -19.63 29.30 -38.34
CA VAL A 74 -18.66 28.57 -37.51
C VAL A 74 -18.89 27.08 -37.75
N ALA A 75 -17.82 26.34 -38.04
CA ALA A 75 -17.86 24.90 -38.21
C ALA A 75 -18.15 24.19 -36.87
N LEU A 76 -19.42 24.23 -36.44
CA LEU A 76 -19.95 23.43 -35.35
C LEU A 76 -19.93 21.97 -35.78
N ILE A 77 -18.83 21.27 -35.49
CA ILE A 77 -18.74 19.82 -35.63
C ILE A 77 -19.86 19.23 -34.77
N PRO A 78 -20.90 18.60 -35.35
CA PRO A 78 -22.04 18.17 -34.58
C PRO A 78 -21.60 17.09 -33.59
N TYR A 79 -22.10 17.14 -32.37
CA TYR A 79 -21.76 16.19 -31.30
C TYR A 79 -22.10 14.72 -31.65
N GLY A 80 -22.88 14.51 -32.72
CA GLY A 80 -23.20 13.23 -33.33
C GLY A 80 -22.58 12.98 -34.71
N ASP A 81 -21.46 13.63 -35.09
CA ASP A 81 -20.78 13.33 -36.36
C ASP A 81 -20.39 11.84 -36.43
N GLN A 82 -21.07 11.11 -37.32
CA GLN A 82 -20.93 9.68 -37.47
C GLN A 82 -19.56 9.24 -38.02
N ARG A 83 -18.74 10.18 -38.53
CA ARG A 83 -17.34 9.92 -38.90
C ARG A 83 -16.47 9.67 -37.67
N LEU A 84 -16.71 10.37 -36.56
CA LEU A 84 -16.13 10.03 -35.25
C LEU A 84 -16.91 8.84 -34.68
N LYS A 85 -16.53 7.59 -35.04
CA LYS A 85 -17.20 6.33 -34.60
C LYS A 85 -17.46 6.31 -33.07
N PRO A 86 -18.62 6.77 -32.54
CA PRO A 86 -18.67 7.29 -31.17
C PRO A 86 -18.54 6.16 -30.15
N ARG A 87 -19.16 5.02 -30.49
CA ARG A 87 -19.12 3.77 -29.73
C ARG A 87 -17.71 3.17 -29.63
N ARG A 88 -16.85 3.35 -30.65
CA ARG A 88 -15.45 2.91 -30.59
C ARG A 88 -14.60 3.87 -29.77
N THR A 89 -14.72 5.19 -30.03
CA THR A 89 -13.99 6.21 -29.26
C THR A 89 -14.31 6.13 -27.76
N LYS A 90 -15.59 6.00 -27.39
CA LYS A 90 -16.01 5.81 -25.99
C LYS A 90 -15.40 4.55 -25.36
N LEU A 91 -15.31 3.44 -26.09
CA LEU A 91 -14.69 2.21 -25.60
C LEU A 91 -13.17 2.37 -25.42
N TYR A 92 -12.47 3.00 -26.38
CA TYR A 92 -11.03 3.26 -26.24
C TYR A 92 -10.71 4.21 -25.08
N VAL A 93 -11.49 5.30 -24.91
CA VAL A 93 -11.33 6.23 -23.77
C VAL A 93 -11.62 5.51 -22.45
N SER A 94 -12.71 4.73 -22.38
CA SER A 94 -13.02 3.95 -21.17
C SER A 94 -11.91 2.95 -20.84
N LEU A 95 -11.38 2.24 -21.85
CA LEU A 95 -10.29 1.28 -21.66
C LEU A 95 -9.01 1.97 -21.19
N ALA A 96 -8.67 3.13 -21.77
CA ALA A 96 -7.51 3.92 -21.35
C ALA A 96 -7.62 4.44 -19.91
N VAL A 97 -8.82 4.83 -19.47
CA VAL A 97 -9.07 5.22 -18.07
C VAL A 97 -8.92 4.00 -17.15
N PHE A 98 -9.50 2.85 -17.50
CA PHE A 98 -9.36 1.62 -16.71
C PHE A 98 -7.91 1.13 -16.61
N THR A 99 -7.13 1.16 -17.71
CA THR A 99 -5.71 0.76 -17.66
C THR A 99 -4.89 1.76 -16.85
N CYS A 100 -5.14 3.06 -16.96
CA CYS A 100 -4.50 4.08 -16.13
C CYS A 100 -4.76 3.86 -14.64
N LEU A 101 -6.03 3.66 -14.25
CA LEU A 101 -6.42 3.36 -12.88
C LEU A 101 -5.75 2.07 -12.37
N LEU A 102 -5.79 0.99 -13.16
CA LEU A 102 -5.17 -0.29 -12.79
C LEU A 102 -3.65 -0.16 -12.60
N MET A 103 -2.96 0.54 -13.50
CA MET A 103 -1.51 0.77 -13.37
C MET A 103 -1.19 1.64 -12.16
N SER A 104 -1.98 2.70 -11.89
CA SER A 104 -1.78 3.52 -10.69
C SER A 104 -1.97 2.72 -9.40
N ALA A 105 -3.04 1.90 -9.32
CA ALA A 105 -3.30 1.04 -8.17
C ALA A 105 -2.20 -0.02 -7.97
N LEU A 106 -1.67 -0.59 -9.06
CA LEU A 106 -0.54 -1.53 -9.00
C LEU A 106 0.74 -0.85 -8.50
N ILE A 107 1.05 0.36 -8.98
CA ILE A 107 2.20 1.15 -8.52
C ILE A 107 2.07 1.45 -7.03
N PHE A 108 0.90 1.92 -6.57
CA PHE A 108 0.66 2.15 -5.14
C PHE A 108 0.79 0.85 -4.33
N PHE A 109 0.23 -0.27 -4.79
CA PHE A 109 0.33 -1.55 -4.09
C PHE A 109 1.76 -2.09 -3.97
N ILE A 110 2.61 -1.86 -4.98
CA ILE A 110 4.02 -2.26 -4.99
C ILE A 110 4.89 -1.35 -4.11
N LEU A 111 4.62 -0.04 -4.13
CA LEU A 111 5.43 0.97 -3.41
C LEU A 111 4.96 1.23 -1.98
N PHE A 112 3.74 0.82 -1.61
CA PHE A 112 3.25 1.00 -0.24
C PHE A 112 4.11 0.20 0.73
N PRO A 113 4.71 0.84 1.76
CA PRO A 113 5.65 0.18 2.65
C PRO A 113 4.96 -0.93 3.46
N ARG A 114 5.58 -2.10 3.44
CA ARG A 114 5.25 -3.26 4.25
C ARG A 114 6.30 -3.44 5.34
N SER A 115 5.87 -3.98 6.47
CA SER A 115 6.73 -4.23 7.63
C SER A 115 7.91 -5.14 7.29
N ILE A 116 9.11 -4.64 7.52
CA ILE A 116 10.32 -5.46 7.62
C ILE A 116 10.27 -6.13 9.00
N VAL A 117 10.45 -7.46 9.03
CA VAL A 117 10.38 -8.24 10.27
C VAL A 117 11.78 -8.64 10.67
N VAL A 118 12.14 -8.35 11.93
CA VAL A 118 13.43 -8.69 12.53
C VAL A 118 13.18 -9.70 13.64
N GLN A 119 13.79 -10.88 13.55
CA GLN A 119 13.60 -11.99 14.47
C GLN A 119 14.95 -12.57 14.91
N PRO A 120 15.28 -12.51 16.21
CA PRO A 120 16.41 -13.26 16.76
C PRO A 120 16.19 -14.76 16.55
N ALA A 121 17.14 -15.42 15.90
CA ALA A 121 17.14 -16.87 15.67
C ALA A 121 18.01 -17.64 16.67
N GLY A 122 18.55 -16.94 17.68
CA GLY A 122 19.22 -17.50 18.85
C GLY A 122 20.73 -17.67 18.73
N LEU A 123 21.29 -18.38 19.70
CA LEU A 123 22.72 -18.58 19.91
C LEU A 123 23.34 -19.56 18.89
N SER A 124 24.36 -19.11 18.17
CA SER A 124 25.15 -19.94 17.25
C SER A 124 26.44 -20.45 17.91
N SER A 125 27.17 -19.58 18.60
CA SER A 125 28.34 -20.00 19.36
C SER A 125 28.67 -19.10 20.54
N SER A 126 29.34 -19.66 21.54
CA SER A 126 29.93 -18.95 22.66
C SER A 126 31.39 -19.35 22.83
N MET A 127 32.23 -18.38 23.15
CA MET A 127 33.60 -18.57 23.59
C MET A 127 33.81 -17.85 24.91
N VAL A 128 34.48 -18.53 25.84
CA VAL A 128 34.69 -18.03 27.20
C VAL A 128 36.17 -17.84 27.48
N ALA A 129 36.53 -16.71 28.09
CA ALA A 129 37.83 -16.48 28.69
C ALA A 129 37.68 -15.85 30.08
N PHE A 130 38.64 -16.12 30.96
CA PHE A 130 38.71 -15.55 32.30
C PHE A 130 40.00 -14.73 32.43
N ILE A 131 39.88 -13.47 32.84
CA ILE A 131 41.00 -12.54 33.02
C ILE A 131 40.74 -11.76 34.31
N ASP A 132 41.63 -11.88 35.30
CA ASP A 132 41.61 -11.07 36.55
C ASP A 132 40.22 -10.95 37.22
N ASN A 133 39.57 -12.10 37.45
CA ASN A 133 38.21 -12.26 37.99
C ASN A 133 37.06 -11.70 37.11
N VAL A 134 37.34 -11.28 35.88
CA VAL A 134 36.35 -10.88 34.86
C VAL A 134 36.10 -12.05 33.91
N ILE A 135 34.82 -12.30 33.59
CA ILE A 135 34.43 -13.23 32.53
C ILE A 135 34.32 -12.45 31.22
N LEU A 136 34.99 -12.92 30.18
CA LEU A 136 34.82 -12.47 28.81
C LEU A 136 34.02 -13.52 28.05
N LEU A 137 32.79 -13.19 27.66
CA LEU A 137 31.93 -14.01 26.82
C LEU A 137 31.89 -13.39 25.43
N ASN A 138 32.51 -14.05 24.44
CA ASN A 138 32.33 -13.69 23.04
C ASN A 138 31.22 -14.57 22.45
N VAL A 139 30.09 -13.96 22.16
CA VAL A 139 28.83 -14.63 21.80
C VAL A 139 28.45 -14.26 20.37
N THR A 140 28.33 -15.27 19.51
CA THR A 140 27.86 -15.12 18.12
C THR A 140 26.41 -15.59 18.02
N ASN A 141 25.54 -14.67 17.63
CA ASN A 141 24.10 -14.87 17.50
C ASN A 141 23.63 -14.68 16.07
N VAL A 142 22.42 -15.18 15.79
CA VAL A 142 21.80 -15.15 14.47
C VAL A 142 20.61 -14.21 14.47
N LEU A 143 20.58 -13.26 13.53
CA LEU A 143 19.44 -12.39 13.25
C LEU A 143 18.83 -12.78 11.91
N ASN A 144 17.54 -13.15 11.90
CA ASN A 144 16.77 -13.34 10.67
C ASN A 144 16.03 -12.05 10.34
N ILE A 145 16.21 -11.54 9.13
CA ILE A 145 15.56 -10.32 8.65
C ILE A 145 14.73 -10.65 7.41
N THR A 146 13.41 -10.50 7.52
CA THR A 146 12.46 -10.78 6.44
C THR A 146 11.92 -9.48 5.85
N ASN A 147 12.22 -9.24 4.57
CA ASN A 147 11.69 -8.11 3.82
C ASN A 147 10.38 -8.47 3.13
N ASN A 148 9.24 -7.98 3.62
CA ASN A 148 7.93 -8.20 3.00
C ASN A 148 7.59 -7.21 1.88
N ASN A 149 8.51 -6.30 1.51
CA ASN A 149 8.31 -5.34 0.42
C ASN A 149 8.55 -5.97 -0.96
N TYR A 150 7.93 -5.38 -1.98
CA TYR A 150 8.16 -5.72 -3.39
C TYR A 150 9.41 -5.05 -3.99
N TYR A 151 10.14 -4.28 -3.18
CA TYR A 151 11.40 -3.63 -3.52
C TYR A 151 12.52 -4.07 -2.56
N PRO A 152 13.80 -4.04 -2.99
CA PRO A 152 14.92 -4.39 -2.12
C PRO A 152 15.12 -3.35 -1.02
N VAL A 153 15.65 -3.80 0.12
CA VAL A 153 15.97 -2.98 1.29
C VAL A 153 17.44 -3.16 1.61
N THR A 154 18.13 -2.08 1.99
CA THR A 154 19.49 -2.13 2.52
C THR A 154 19.48 -1.95 4.02
N VAL A 155 20.01 -2.93 4.77
CA VAL A 155 20.52 -2.65 6.12
C VAL A 155 21.72 -1.70 5.96
N THR A 156 21.83 -0.73 6.87
CA THR A 156 22.89 0.30 6.85
C THR A 156 23.68 0.35 8.15
N TRP A 157 23.04 -0.02 9.27
CA TRP A 157 23.63 0.06 10.59
C TRP A 157 22.95 -0.96 11.50
N LEU A 158 23.75 -1.67 12.30
CA LEU A 158 23.33 -2.59 13.34
C LEU A 158 24.01 -2.16 14.63
N ASN A 159 23.22 -1.91 15.68
CA ASN A 159 23.72 -1.62 17.01
C ASN A 159 23.05 -2.55 18.01
N ILE A 160 23.85 -3.08 18.93
CA ILE A 160 23.45 -4.13 19.87
C ILE A 160 24.09 -3.85 21.22
N GLU A 161 23.27 -3.81 22.26
CA GLU A 161 23.69 -3.76 23.66
C GLU A 161 23.33 -5.09 24.33
N VAL A 162 24.28 -5.63 25.07
CA VAL A 162 24.12 -6.88 25.83
C VAL A 162 24.20 -6.54 27.30
N LEU A 163 23.10 -6.82 28.00
CA LEU A 163 22.91 -6.55 29.41
C LEU A 163 22.96 -7.85 30.23
N HIS A 164 23.55 -7.76 31.42
CA HIS A 164 23.50 -8.79 32.44
C HIS A 164 23.05 -8.14 33.75
N LEU A 165 21.99 -8.66 34.37
CA LEU A 165 21.37 -8.07 35.57
C LEU A 165 21.04 -6.56 35.39
N SER A 166 20.55 -6.19 34.19
CA SER A 166 20.25 -4.81 33.77
C SER A 166 21.47 -3.86 33.68
N LEU A 167 22.70 -4.37 33.75
CA LEU A 167 23.93 -3.62 33.48
C LEU A 167 24.44 -3.95 32.07
N VAL A 168 24.76 -2.93 31.27
CA VAL A 168 25.39 -3.12 29.95
C VAL A 168 26.79 -3.71 30.14
N VAL A 169 27.00 -4.93 29.65
CA VAL A 169 28.26 -5.68 29.73
C VAL A 169 28.93 -5.86 28.37
N GLY A 170 28.18 -5.72 27.28
CA GLY A 170 28.69 -5.75 25.90
C GLY A 170 27.99 -4.71 25.04
N HIS A 171 28.69 -4.19 24.05
CA HIS A 171 28.16 -3.28 23.04
C HIS A 171 28.85 -3.57 21.71
N MET A 172 28.10 -3.50 20.61
CA MET A 172 28.59 -3.73 19.26
C MET A 172 27.85 -2.82 18.30
N GLU A 173 28.61 -2.09 17.48
CA GLU A 173 28.13 -1.21 16.43
C GLU A 173 28.79 -1.64 15.11
N GLU A 174 27.99 -1.86 14.06
CA GLU A 174 28.50 -2.25 12.75
C GLU A 174 27.72 -1.56 11.61
N SER A 175 28.43 -0.77 10.82
CA SER A 175 27.90 -0.10 9.62
C SER A 175 28.08 -0.96 8.38
N ASN A 176 27.28 -2.04 8.26
CA ASN A 176 27.30 -2.93 7.10
C ASN A 176 26.16 -2.64 6.11
N LEU A 177 26.48 -2.71 4.82
CA LEU A 177 25.52 -2.63 3.71
C LEU A 177 25.07 -4.02 3.28
N TRP A 178 24.10 -4.60 4.00
CA TRP A 178 23.49 -5.87 3.58
C TRP A 178 22.24 -5.62 2.74
N HIS A 179 22.25 -6.18 1.52
CA HIS A 179 21.16 -6.07 0.57
C HIS A 179 20.17 -7.23 0.74
N ILE A 180 18.95 -6.92 1.16
CA ILE A 180 17.85 -7.90 1.28
C ILE A 180 16.94 -7.74 0.07
N GLY A 181 16.71 -8.84 -0.64
CA GLY A 181 15.87 -8.88 -1.84
C GLY A 181 14.39 -8.56 -1.55
N PRO A 182 13.60 -8.29 -2.59
CA PRO A 182 12.15 -8.17 -2.45
C PRO A 182 11.55 -9.53 -2.07
N LEU A 183 10.64 -9.55 -1.09
CA LEU A 183 9.98 -10.76 -0.57
C LEU A 183 10.94 -11.88 -0.11
N SER A 184 12.17 -11.54 0.31
CA SER A 184 13.17 -12.51 0.77
C SER A 184 13.47 -12.38 2.26
N SER A 185 14.10 -13.42 2.82
CA SER A 185 14.61 -13.43 4.19
C SER A 185 16.10 -13.76 4.17
N GLU A 186 16.89 -12.99 4.90
CA GLU A 186 18.34 -13.18 5.01
C GLU A 186 18.73 -13.42 6.47
N GLN A 187 19.76 -14.25 6.67
CA GLN A 187 20.32 -14.53 8.00
C GLN A 187 21.67 -13.85 8.16
N ILE A 188 21.83 -13.17 9.28
CA ILE A 188 23.01 -12.40 9.64
C ILE A 188 23.60 -12.96 10.93
N PHE A 189 24.93 -13.01 10.99
CA PHE A 189 25.67 -13.39 12.17
C PHE A 189 26.31 -12.14 12.76
N TYR A 190 26.07 -11.89 14.04
CA TYR A 190 26.70 -10.80 14.79
C TYR A 190 27.38 -11.37 16.03
N ALA A 191 28.54 -10.82 16.38
CA ALA A 191 29.32 -11.26 17.53
C ALA A 191 29.51 -10.11 18.53
N VAL A 192 29.16 -10.33 19.80
CA VAL A 192 29.33 -9.35 20.88
C VAL A 192 30.23 -9.92 21.96
N THR A 193 31.30 -9.20 22.29
CA THR A 193 32.15 -9.51 23.44
C THR A 193 31.62 -8.80 24.69
N SER A 194 31.04 -9.58 25.60
CA SER A 194 30.56 -9.12 26.90
C SER A 194 31.63 -9.29 27.97
N LYS A 195 31.84 -8.27 28.82
CA LYS A 195 32.76 -8.27 29.95
C LYS A 195 31.96 -8.21 31.25
N ILE A 196 31.91 -9.31 31.98
CA ILE A 196 31.15 -9.44 33.23
C ILE A 196 32.13 -9.42 34.40
N ALA A 197 32.14 -8.31 35.13
CA ALA A 197 32.94 -8.10 36.34
C ALA A 197 32.06 -8.19 37.59
N ASP A 198 31.42 -9.35 37.78
CA ASP A 198 30.61 -9.66 38.96
C ASP A 198 31.16 -10.90 39.68
N GLU A 199 31.39 -10.79 40.99
CA GLU A 199 31.99 -11.86 41.80
C GLU A 199 31.07 -13.08 41.93
N ASN A 200 29.76 -12.87 42.01
CA ASN A 200 28.79 -13.97 42.13
C ASN A 200 28.70 -14.76 40.82
N THR A 201 28.57 -14.10 39.67
CA THR A 201 28.58 -14.75 38.36
C THR A 201 29.94 -15.40 38.06
N TYR A 202 31.07 -14.78 38.44
CA TYR A 202 32.40 -15.42 38.33
C TYR A 202 32.49 -16.71 39.16
N ASN A 203 32.00 -16.70 40.40
CA ASN A 203 31.93 -17.90 41.24
C ASN A 203 31.02 -18.98 40.62
N ILE A 204 29.85 -18.63 40.08
CA ILE A 204 28.96 -19.57 39.38
C ILE A 204 29.67 -20.23 38.18
N CYS A 205 30.42 -19.46 37.39
CA CYS A 205 31.13 -19.96 36.21
C CYS A 205 32.35 -20.84 36.56
N THR A 206 32.99 -20.63 37.71
CA THR A 206 34.23 -21.32 38.09
C THR A 206 34.05 -22.45 39.10
N TRP A 207 32.98 -22.47 39.91
CA TRP A 207 32.78 -23.47 40.96
C TRP A 207 32.44 -24.87 40.42
N SER A 208 33.43 -25.78 40.48
CA SER A 208 33.30 -27.20 40.11
C SER A 208 32.22 -28.00 40.82
N LYS A 209 31.64 -27.49 41.93
CA LYS A 209 30.50 -28.08 42.63
C LYS A 209 29.17 -27.88 41.90
N ILE A 210 29.06 -26.83 41.08
CA ILE A 210 27.90 -26.55 40.25
C ILE A 210 28.02 -27.39 38.96
N LYS A 211 26.89 -27.90 38.46
CA LYS A 211 26.83 -28.70 37.22
C LYS A 211 26.40 -27.90 35.99
N VAL A 212 25.77 -26.73 36.18
CA VAL A 212 25.18 -25.89 35.13
C VAL A 212 25.73 -24.47 35.30
N HIS A 213 26.47 -23.98 34.32
CA HIS A 213 27.20 -22.72 34.38
C HIS A 213 26.59 -21.73 33.39
N ASN A 214 25.29 -21.44 33.53
CA ASN A 214 24.58 -20.61 32.56
C ASN A 214 24.47 -19.17 33.06
N VAL A 215 24.85 -18.23 32.19
CA VAL A 215 24.66 -16.78 32.39
C VAL A 215 23.52 -16.34 31.49
N LEU A 216 22.53 -15.65 32.07
CA LEU A 216 21.50 -14.98 31.29
C LEU A 216 22.04 -13.66 30.74
N GLN A 217 21.93 -13.48 29.43
CA GLN A 217 22.16 -12.24 28.72
C GLN A 217 20.84 -11.73 28.14
N HIS A 218 20.51 -10.47 28.43
CA HIS A 218 19.44 -9.75 27.74
C HIS A 218 20.08 -8.94 26.62
N ILE A 219 19.59 -9.11 25.40
CA ILE A 219 20.14 -8.45 24.21
C ILE A 219 19.08 -7.48 23.72
N GLU A 220 19.44 -6.21 23.62
CA GLU A 220 18.64 -5.16 23.01
C GLU A 220 19.36 -4.71 21.74
N GLY A 221 18.64 -4.61 20.62
CA GLY A 221 19.26 -4.26 19.35
C GLY A 221 18.40 -3.33 18.51
N THR A 222 19.05 -2.46 17.75
CA THR A 222 18.44 -1.55 16.79
C THR A 222 19.06 -1.73 15.41
N LEU A 223 18.23 -2.09 14.45
CA LEU A 223 18.58 -2.25 13.04
C LEU A 223 18.10 -1.03 12.25
N THR A 224 18.98 -0.41 11.48
CA THR A 224 18.60 0.72 10.59
C THR A 224 18.57 0.26 9.14
N CYS A 225 17.36 0.28 8.56
CA CYS A 225 17.08 -0.08 7.17
C CYS A 225 16.82 1.17 6.32
N SER A 226 17.30 1.17 5.08
CA SER A 226 17.08 2.23 4.09
C SER A 226 16.47 1.66 2.82
N TYR A 227 15.48 2.37 2.28
CA TYR A 227 14.76 2.00 1.04
C TYR A 227 14.04 3.22 0.47
N LEU A 228 13.98 3.37 -0.86
CA LEU A 228 13.25 4.45 -1.54
C LEU A 228 13.54 5.89 -1.03
N SER A 229 14.75 6.16 -0.52
CA SER A 229 15.16 7.41 0.17
C SER A 229 14.50 7.66 1.54
N HIS A 230 13.81 6.66 2.08
CA HIS A 230 13.37 6.59 3.47
C HIS A 230 14.37 5.79 4.31
N THR A 231 14.41 6.04 5.61
CA THR A 231 15.21 5.26 6.57
C THR A 231 14.38 4.98 7.82
N GLU A 232 14.37 3.72 8.24
CA GLU A 232 13.53 3.17 9.29
C GLU A 232 14.40 2.46 10.32
N GLN A 233 14.09 2.62 11.60
CA GLN A 233 14.77 1.93 12.70
C GLN A 233 13.83 0.88 13.30
N LEU A 234 14.35 -0.34 13.44
CA LEU A 234 13.62 -1.51 13.91
C LEU A 234 14.33 -2.05 15.15
N ALA A 235 13.64 -1.99 16.29
CA ALA A 235 14.15 -2.53 17.55
C ALA A 235 13.80 -4.02 17.70
N PHE A 236 14.70 -4.80 18.30
CA PHE A 236 14.48 -6.19 18.68
C PHE A 236 15.09 -6.46 20.07
N GLN A 237 14.60 -7.52 20.73
CA GLN A 237 15.15 -8.01 21.99
C GLN A 237 15.20 -9.54 22.02
N SER A 238 16.20 -10.13 22.69
CA SER A 238 16.27 -11.57 22.96
C SER A 238 16.90 -11.86 24.34
N TYR A 239 16.66 -13.08 24.83
CA TYR A 239 17.16 -13.55 26.12
C TYR A 239 17.88 -14.88 25.92
N ASP A 240 19.21 -14.86 26.01
CA ASP A 240 20.06 -16.03 25.75
C ASP A 240 20.69 -16.55 27.04
N TYR A 241 20.66 -17.88 27.22
CA TYR A 241 21.39 -18.58 28.28
C TYR A 241 22.70 -19.10 27.72
N VAL A 242 23.82 -18.51 28.14
CA VAL A 242 25.16 -18.81 27.63
C VAL A 242 25.92 -19.66 28.66
N ASP A 243 26.43 -20.82 28.26
CA ASP A 243 27.34 -21.61 29.11
C ASP A 243 28.68 -20.87 29.23
N CYS A 244 29.06 -20.54 30.46
CA CYS A 244 30.30 -19.83 30.80
C CYS A 244 31.42 -20.75 31.30
N ARG A 245 31.33 -22.08 31.12
CA ARG A 245 32.42 -23.01 31.51
C ARG A 245 33.26 -23.49 30.33
N GLY A 246 32.69 -23.56 29.14
CA GLY A 246 33.39 -24.06 27.95
C GLY A 246 32.84 -23.46 26.67
N ASN A 247 33.66 -23.46 25.63
CA ASN A 247 33.25 -22.97 24.32
C ASN A 247 32.18 -23.91 23.74
N THR A 248 31.04 -23.36 23.32
CA THR A 248 29.96 -24.12 22.68
C THR A 248 29.75 -23.63 21.26
N SER A 249 29.70 -24.54 20.28
CA SER A 249 29.08 -24.30 18.99
C SER A 249 27.75 -25.04 18.94
N LEU A 250 26.65 -24.28 18.88
CA LEU A 250 25.32 -24.86 18.74
C LEU A 250 25.03 -25.01 17.24
N PRO A 251 24.84 -26.24 16.72
CA PRO A 251 24.27 -26.40 15.39
C PRO A 251 22.85 -25.82 15.42
N HIS A 252 22.51 -24.96 14.45
CA HIS A 252 21.24 -24.23 14.37
C HIS A 252 20.05 -25.09 14.80
N SER A 253 19.57 -24.87 16.03
CA SER A 253 18.34 -25.48 16.50
C SER A 253 17.24 -24.45 16.32
N LEU A 254 16.42 -24.67 15.29
CA LEU A 254 15.18 -23.92 15.08
C LEU A 254 14.24 -24.22 16.25
N VAL A 255 14.37 -23.47 17.34
CA VAL A 255 13.39 -23.44 18.43
C VAL A 255 12.33 -22.43 18.01
N PRO A 256 11.11 -22.86 17.64
CA PRO A 256 10.02 -21.92 17.41
C PRO A 256 9.61 -21.38 18.78
N HIS A 257 9.58 -20.06 18.95
CA HIS A 257 8.84 -19.49 20.07
C HIS A 257 7.38 -19.93 19.96
N PRO A 258 6.78 -20.51 21.02
CA PRO A 258 5.36 -20.81 21.03
C PRO A 258 4.56 -19.51 21.02
N SER A 259 3.50 -19.49 20.21
CA SER A 259 2.49 -18.44 20.10
C SER A 259 1.63 -18.28 21.35
#